data_AF-A0A960TWZ6-F1
#
_entry.id   AF-A0A960TWZ6-F1
#
_cell.length_a   1.000
_cell.length_b   1.000
_cell.length_c   1.000
_cell.angle_alpha   90.00
_cell.angle_beta   90.00
_cell.angle_gamma   90.00
#
_symmetry.space_group_name_H-M   'P 1'
#
loop_
_entity.id
_entity.type
_entity.pdbx_description
1 polymer ?
#
loop_
_entity_poly.entity_id
_entity_poly.type
_entity_poly.pdbx_seq_one_letter_code
_entity_poly.pdbx_strand_id
1 'polypeptide(L)'
;MKLRFLRKFLPVLAGLVLIGWLWAQRSIVLAPDLTDLPALPRFNAKLKLNDADRTAVAQAVRNALADPEATFRPPPGLPTVKTQIFVSLYPPGEAPAFYRSTGIDPLPAALADAVKRMRADTRTMERLSNRAAEVAIRVDALRWLRKLPAHASLRKIPIEAGLDGLILQKKDELVHQPPWDIVTSDWEVGEGYGRTVKRKTRQLRLLSKAAGRGPKGWRNANLYRYRTVAFIQDADGQPARRLYRNLVVNNETPTRRELAAALDAAADFVVRKTSDEGKFTYLYHPMRDATNFPLNYGVVRHAGAVYGLFAVAKERKTPSVHDAAERALAFMKDMTRPPAFHRDERAIGNYGLSLLGTSALGLVALLEKPAETRTPEETDTARRLADFLVNMQVPDGRFYGAYWQRLLGRVPDPPPLYFPGESFLALVRYAKETGEARYL
;
A
#
# COMPACT_ATOMS: atom_id res chain seq x y z
N MET A 1 -39.09 -21.79 -1.16
CA MET A 1 -38.78 -20.35 -1.37
C MET A 1 -37.28 -19.99 -1.38
N LYS A 2 -36.33 -20.91 -1.10
CA LYS A 2 -34.89 -20.59 -1.01
C LYS A 2 -34.03 -20.79 -2.28
N LEU A 3 -34.53 -21.45 -3.34
CA LEU A 3 -33.76 -21.66 -4.58
C LEU A 3 -33.96 -20.59 -5.68
N ARG A 4 -35.05 -19.80 -5.64
CA ARG A 4 -35.31 -18.76 -6.65
C ARG A 4 -34.46 -17.49 -6.46
N PHE A 5 -33.97 -17.25 -5.25
CA PHE A 5 -33.15 -16.07 -4.92
C PHE A 5 -31.71 -16.18 -5.45
N LEU A 6 -31.11 -17.39 -5.45
CA LEU A 6 -29.76 -17.61 -5.99
C LEU A 6 -29.67 -17.47 -7.52
N ARG A 7 -30.75 -17.76 -8.26
CA ARG A 7 -30.76 -17.65 -9.74
C ARG A 7 -30.75 -16.22 -10.26
N LYS A 8 -31.21 -15.23 -9.47
CA LYS A 8 -31.25 -13.81 -9.86
C LYS A 8 -29.94 -13.06 -9.59
N PHE A 9 -29.09 -13.56 -8.68
CA PHE A 9 -27.81 -12.92 -8.33
C PHE A 9 -26.60 -13.48 -9.09
N LEU A 10 -26.70 -14.70 -9.62
CA LEU A 10 -25.64 -15.33 -10.41
C LEU A 10 -25.23 -14.51 -11.66
N PRO A 11 -26.15 -13.86 -12.42
CA PRO A 11 -25.77 -13.06 -13.59
C PRO A 11 -25.05 -11.76 -13.23
N VAL A 12 -25.38 -11.15 -12.09
CA VAL A 12 -24.78 -9.89 -11.62
C VAL A 12 -23.37 -10.12 -11.06
N LEU A 13 -23.18 -11.22 -10.31
CA LEU A 13 -21.85 -11.67 -9.87
C LEU A 13 -21.00 -12.16 -11.05
N ALA A 14 -21.59 -12.85 -12.03
CA ALA A 14 -20.89 -13.20 -13.27
C ALA A 14 -20.52 -11.96 -14.09
N GLY A 15 -21.38 -10.94 -14.12
CA GLY A 15 -21.13 -9.66 -14.79
C GLY A 15 -20.02 -8.83 -14.15
N LEU A 16 -19.98 -8.71 -12.82
CA LEU A 16 -18.89 -8.01 -12.10
C LEU A 16 -17.55 -8.77 -12.19
N VAL A 17 -17.59 -10.11 -12.14
CA VAL A 17 -16.41 -10.93 -12.41
C VAL A 17 -15.98 -10.79 -13.87
N LEU A 18 -16.90 -10.73 -14.85
CA LEU A 18 -16.57 -10.48 -16.26
C LEU A 18 -16.00 -9.08 -16.51
N ILE A 19 -16.50 -8.03 -15.83
CA ILE A 19 -16.01 -6.65 -16.00
C ILE A 19 -14.58 -6.52 -15.47
N GLY A 20 -14.29 -7.06 -14.27
CA GLY A 20 -12.91 -7.15 -13.77
C GLY A 20 -12.01 -8.04 -14.63
N TRP A 21 -12.58 -9.08 -15.27
CA TRP A 21 -11.85 -10.01 -16.14
C TRP A 21 -11.54 -9.43 -17.53
N LEU A 22 -12.47 -8.66 -18.11
CA LEU A 22 -12.28 -7.90 -19.35
C LEU A 22 -11.28 -6.75 -19.15
N TRP A 23 -11.25 -6.13 -17.97
CA TRP A 23 -10.22 -5.15 -17.60
C TRP A 23 -8.84 -5.80 -17.49
N ALA A 24 -8.72 -6.94 -16.79
CA ALA A 24 -7.45 -7.67 -16.69
C ALA A 24 -6.94 -8.16 -18.07
N GLN A 25 -7.82 -8.53 -19.01
CA GLN A 25 -7.41 -8.90 -20.37
C GLN A 25 -6.90 -7.71 -21.19
N ARG A 26 -7.37 -6.48 -20.95
CA ARG A 26 -6.92 -5.28 -21.68
C ARG A 26 -5.57 -4.75 -21.23
N SER A 27 -5.14 -5.03 -20.00
CA SER A 27 -3.79 -4.68 -19.50
C SER A 27 -2.67 -5.55 -20.09
N ILE A 28 -3.01 -6.62 -20.83
CA ILE A 28 -2.06 -7.60 -21.34
C ILE A 28 -1.82 -7.36 -22.83
N VAL A 29 -0.61 -6.89 -23.14
CA VAL A 29 -0.19 -6.52 -24.50
C VAL A 29 0.67 -7.64 -25.08
N LEU A 30 0.25 -8.22 -26.21
CA LEU A 30 1.01 -9.22 -26.97
C LEU A 30 2.08 -8.54 -27.84
N ALA A 31 3.28 -9.12 -27.96
CA ALA A 31 4.34 -8.66 -28.86
C ALA A 31 4.78 -9.79 -29.81
N PRO A 32 5.09 -9.52 -31.09
CA PRO A 32 5.89 -10.42 -31.90
C PRO A 32 7.41 -10.14 -31.75
N ASP A 33 8.14 -11.24 -31.66
CA ASP A 33 9.56 -11.50 -31.97
C ASP A 33 10.66 -10.78 -31.16
N LEU A 34 11.43 -11.59 -30.42
CA LEU A 34 12.75 -11.27 -29.87
C LEU A 34 13.66 -12.52 -29.91
N THR A 35 13.69 -13.24 -31.04
CA THR A 35 14.50 -14.47 -31.17
C THR A 35 16.02 -14.25 -31.07
N ASP A 36 16.52 -13.01 -31.15
CA ASP A 36 17.94 -12.68 -30.98
C ASP A 36 18.25 -11.92 -29.69
N LEU A 37 17.83 -12.47 -28.55
CA LEU A 37 18.41 -12.08 -27.28
C LEU A 37 19.44 -13.14 -26.86
N PRO A 38 20.75 -12.96 -27.18
CA PRO A 38 21.79 -13.62 -26.41
C PRO A 38 21.49 -13.31 -24.96
N ALA A 39 21.19 -14.34 -24.16
CA ALA A 39 20.77 -14.28 -22.76
C ALA A 39 20.45 -12.85 -22.29
N LEU A 40 19.19 -12.39 -22.47
CA LEU A 40 18.71 -11.04 -22.12
C LEU A 40 19.70 -10.32 -21.21
N PRO A 41 20.47 -9.33 -21.71
CA PRO A 41 21.65 -8.84 -21.00
C PRO A 41 21.27 -8.55 -19.56
N ARG A 42 22.15 -8.86 -18.60
CA ARG A 42 21.96 -8.40 -17.21
C ARG A 42 21.76 -6.89 -17.30
N PHE A 43 20.51 -6.43 -17.26
CA PHE A 43 20.17 -5.02 -17.43
C PHE A 43 20.63 -4.31 -16.16
N ASN A 44 21.89 -3.89 -16.20
CA ASN A 44 22.56 -3.07 -15.20
C ASN A 44 22.93 -1.76 -15.88
N ALA A 45 21.93 -0.98 -16.33
CA ALA A 45 22.21 0.29 -16.98
C ALA A 45 21.22 1.37 -16.54
N LYS A 46 21.71 2.23 -15.62
CA LYS A 46 21.78 3.70 -15.69
C LYS A 46 20.68 4.52 -16.40
N LEU A 47 19.47 4.01 -16.68
CA LEU A 47 18.38 4.87 -17.15
C LEU A 47 18.03 5.86 -16.05
N LYS A 48 18.50 7.09 -16.23
CA LYS A 48 18.23 8.25 -15.40
C LYS A 48 17.56 9.27 -16.29
N LEU A 49 16.36 9.66 -15.92
CA LEU A 49 15.64 10.77 -16.50
C LEU A 49 15.52 11.82 -15.40
N ASN A 50 16.02 13.03 -15.66
CA ASN A 50 15.79 14.18 -14.79
C ASN A 50 14.34 14.70 -14.98
N ASP A 51 13.95 15.73 -14.23
CA ASP A 51 12.57 16.27 -14.32
C ASP A 51 12.26 16.93 -15.66
N ALA A 52 13.26 17.55 -16.30
CA ALA A 52 13.10 18.12 -17.65
C ALA A 52 12.91 17.03 -18.70
N ASP A 53 13.69 15.94 -18.65
CA ASP A 53 13.56 14.80 -19.57
C ASP A 53 12.16 14.18 -19.46
N ARG A 54 11.69 13.95 -18.22
CA ARG A 54 10.36 13.39 -17.94
C ARG A 54 9.25 14.28 -18.51
N THR A 55 9.35 15.58 -18.25
CA THR A 55 8.35 16.55 -18.71
C THR A 55 8.35 16.65 -20.23
N ALA A 56 9.52 16.72 -20.85
CA ALA A 56 9.65 16.76 -22.30
C ALA A 56 9.09 15.48 -22.97
N VAL A 57 9.33 14.30 -22.40
CA VAL A 57 8.77 13.03 -22.92
C VAL A 57 7.25 13.02 -22.82
N ALA A 58 6.68 13.37 -21.65
CA ALA A 58 5.24 13.40 -21.48
C ALA A 58 4.58 14.43 -22.43
N GLN A 59 5.19 15.61 -22.55
CA GLN A 59 4.71 16.66 -23.46
C GLN A 59 4.79 16.24 -24.93
N ALA A 60 5.86 15.55 -25.35
CA ALA A 60 5.99 15.06 -26.71
C ALA A 60 4.88 14.05 -27.05
N VAL A 61 4.52 13.16 -26.10
CA VAL A 61 3.38 12.27 -26.26
C VAL A 61 2.06 13.05 -26.32
N ARG A 62 1.89 14.09 -25.50
CA ARG A 62 0.70 14.96 -25.51
C ARG A 62 0.51 15.65 -26.85
N ASN A 63 1.57 16.26 -27.36
CA ASN A 63 1.56 16.93 -28.65
C ASN A 63 1.25 15.94 -29.77
N ALA A 64 1.78 14.72 -29.68
CA ALA A 64 1.50 13.67 -30.65
C ALA A 64 0.06 13.14 -30.59
N LEU A 65 -0.59 13.24 -29.43
CA LEU A 65 -2.00 12.94 -29.23
C LEU A 65 -2.89 14.07 -29.78
N ALA A 66 -2.51 15.32 -29.55
CA ALA A 66 -3.23 16.52 -29.99
C ALA A 66 -3.21 16.69 -31.51
N ASP A 67 -2.08 16.37 -32.14
CA ASP A 67 -1.88 16.46 -33.58
C ASP A 67 -1.44 15.09 -34.14
N PRO A 68 -2.40 14.27 -34.61
CA PRO A 68 -2.11 12.94 -35.17
C PRO A 68 -1.23 12.99 -36.43
N GLU A 69 -1.36 14.05 -37.23
CA GLU A 69 -0.75 14.18 -38.56
C GLU A 69 0.67 14.74 -38.49
N ALA A 70 1.01 15.51 -37.45
CA ALA A 70 2.35 16.04 -37.26
C ALA A 70 3.41 14.93 -37.15
N THR A 71 4.57 15.11 -37.79
CA THR A 71 5.69 14.17 -37.65
C THR A 71 6.18 14.12 -36.21
N PHE A 72 6.12 12.94 -35.57
CA PHE A 72 6.61 12.77 -34.20
C PHE A 72 8.14 12.85 -34.16
N ARG A 73 8.67 13.73 -33.31
CA ARG A 73 10.10 13.82 -33.01
C ARG A 73 10.29 13.62 -31.50
N PRO A 74 11.04 12.60 -31.06
CA PRO A 74 11.41 12.46 -29.66
C PRO A 74 12.15 13.72 -29.17
N PRO A 75 12.01 14.09 -27.89
CA PRO A 75 12.79 15.17 -27.31
C PRO A 75 14.30 15.00 -27.55
N PRO A 76 15.03 16.07 -27.89
CA PRO A 76 16.48 16.00 -28.06
C PRO A 76 17.17 15.71 -26.73
N GLY A 77 18.38 15.13 -26.79
CA GLY A 77 19.21 14.89 -25.59
C GLY A 77 18.78 13.68 -24.74
N LEU A 78 17.72 12.97 -25.12
CA LEU A 78 17.30 11.77 -24.41
C LEU A 78 18.38 10.67 -24.44
N PRO A 79 18.61 9.92 -23.33
CA PRO A 79 19.59 8.85 -23.28
C PRO A 79 19.31 7.77 -24.32
N THR A 80 20.33 7.29 -25.05
CA THR A 80 20.19 6.20 -26.03
C THR A 80 20.19 4.80 -25.41
N VAL A 81 19.88 4.70 -24.11
CA VAL A 81 19.80 3.43 -23.38
C VAL A 81 18.67 2.60 -23.98
N LYS A 82 18.97 1.34 -24.32
CA LYS A 82 17.95 0.41 -24.84
C LYS A 82 16.91 0.13 -23.76
N THR A 83 15.64 0.27 -24.10
CA THR A 83 14.52 0.10 -23.18
C THR A 83 13.25 -0.27 -23.96
N GLN A 84 12.22 -0.67 -23.24
CA GLN A 84 10.86 -0.79 -23.78
C GLN A 84 10.00 0.26 -23.10
N ILE A 85 9.21 0.99 -23.90
CA ILE A 85 8.35 2.07 -23.42
C ILE A 85 6.90 1.60 -23.35
N PHE A 86 6.21 1.99 -22.29
CA PHE A 86 4.77 1.93 -22.18
C PHE A 86 4.25 3.36 -22.02
N VAL A 87 3.28 3.74 -22.84
CA VAL A 87 2.51 4.99 -22.76
C VAL A 87 1.10 4.63 -22.30
N SER A 88 0.65 5.26 -21.22
CA SER A 88 -0.71 5.09 -20.71
C SER A 88 -1.42 6.44 -20.70
N LEU A 89 -2.63 6.49 -21.24
CA LEU A 89 -3.47 7.68 -21.33
C LEU A 89 -4.63 7.54 -20.35
N TYR A 90 -4.79 8.49 -19.44
CA TYR A 90 -5.83 8.51 -18.40
C TYR A 90 -6.74 9.74 -18.58
N PRO A 91 -7.76 9.64 -19.45
CA PRO A 91 -8.78 10.68 -19.58
C PRO A 91 -9.68 10.74 -18.32
N PRO A 92 -10.08 11.94 -17.85
CA PRO A 92 -10.95 12.09 -16.70
C PRO A 92 -12.30 11.37 -16.89
N GLY A 93 -12.71 10.56 -15.92
CA GLY A 93 -14.00 9.86 -15.92
C GLY A 93 -14.14 8.72 -16.94
N GLU A 94 -13.07 8.36 -17.65
CA GLU A 94 -13.11 7.43 -18.78
C GLU A 94 -12.09 6.29 -18.65
N ALA A 95 -12.25 5.26 -19.48
CA ALA A 95 -11.32 4.14 -19.52
C ALA A 95 -9.95 4.58 -20.09
N PRO A 96 -8.84 4.10 -19.49
CA PRO A 96 -7.50 4.38 -19.98
C PRO A 96 -7.17 3.62 -21.27
N ALA A 97 -6.19 4.13 -22.02
CA ALA A 97 -5.61 3.48 -23.19
C ALA A 97 -4.11 3.22 -22.96
N PHE A 98 -3.58 2.12 -23.51
CA PHE A 98 -2.24 1.64 -23.24
C PHE A 98 -1.51 1.25 -24.53
N TYR A 99 -0.31 1.79 -24.72
CA TYR A 99 0.53 1.53 -25.88
C TYR A 99 1.92 1.14 -25.42
N ARG A 100 2.54 0.22 -26.16
CA ARG A 100 3.88 -0.28 -25.84
C ARG A 100 4.71 -0.31 -27.10
N SER A 101 6.00 -0.02 -26.99
CA SER A 101 6.94 -0.34 -28.07
C SER A 101 7.03 -1.86 -28.32
N THR A 102 7.32 -2.22 -29.56
CA THR A 102 7.56 -3.58 -30.06
C THR A 102 8.71 -4.23 -29.33
N GLY A 103 9.88 -3.60 -29.41
CA GLY A 103 11.14 -4.15 -28.96
C GLY A 103 11.78 -3.37 -27.82
N ILE A 104 13.04 -3.75 -27.59
CA ILE A 104 13.96 -3.09 -26.66
C ILE A 104 14.94 -2.25 -27.49
N ASP A 105 14.59 -1.00 -27.69
CA ASP A 105 15.27 -0.06 -28.58
C ASP A 105 15.83 1.14 -27.80
N PRO A 106 16.77 1.92 -28.34
CA PRO A 106 17.17 3.19 -27.73
C PRO A 106 15.93 4.02 -27.34
N LEU A 107 15.92 4.63 -26.15
CA LEU A 107 14.76 5.35 -25.60
C LEU A 107 14.01 6.24 -26.62
N PRO A 108 14.68 7.05 -27.46
CA PRO A 108 13.96 7.86 -28.47
C PRO A 108 13.19 7.02 -29.49
N ALA A 109 13.78 5.92 -29.97
CA ALA A 109 13.18 5.02 -30.93
C ALA A 109 12.03 4.21 -30.31
N ALA A 110 12.21 3.72 -29.08
CA ALA A 110 11.14 3.04 -28.34
C ALA A 110 9.94 3.97 -28.08
N LEU A 111 10.20 5.23 -27.74
CA LEU A 111 9.14 6.24 -27.58
C LEU A 111 8.41 6.50 -28.91
N ALA A 112 9.14 6.66 -30.00
CA ALA A 112 8.55 6.86 -31.33
C ALA A 112 7.67 5.70 -31.77
N ASP A 113 8.09 4.45 -31.52
CA ASP A 113 7.27 3.28 -31.84
C ASP A 113 6.00 3.20 -30.97
N ALA A 114 6.11 3.50 -29.66
CA ALA A 114 4.94 3.55 -28.78
C ALA A 114 3.93 4.62 -29.23
N VAL A 115 4.39 5.80 -29.64
CA VAL A 115 3.55 6.88 -30.18
C VAL A 115 2.95 6.52 -31.53
N LYS A 116 3.72 5.89 -32.43
CA LYS A 116 3.20 5.38 -33.71
C LYS A 116 2.03 4.43 -33.50
N ARG A 117 2.15 3.54 -32.51
CA ARG A 117 1.08 2.58 -32.13
C ARG A 117 -0.13 3.26 -31.52
N MET A 118 0.09 4.30 -30.70
CA MET A 118 -0.99 5.14 -30.18
C MET A 118 -1.79 5.78 -31.32
N ARG A 119 -1.11 6.38 -32.29
CA ARG A 119 -1.76 7.03 -33.45
C ARG A 119 -2.46 6.05 -34.39
N ALA A 120 -1.96 4.82 -34.49
CA ALA A 120 -2.60 3.77 -35.27
C ALA A 120 -3.93 3.28 -34.66
N ASP A 121 -4.21 3.58 -33.39
CA ASP A 121 -5.48 3.27 -32.75
C ASP A 121 -6.50 4.39 -32.98
N THR A 122 -7.25 4.28 -34.08
CA THR A 122 -8.25 5.28 -34.51
C THR A 122 -9.27 5.58 -33.41
N ARG A 123 -9.73 4.57 -32.68
CA ARG A 123 -10.69 4.74 -31.58
C ARG A 123 -10.15 5.66 -30.49
N THR A 124 -8.86 5.53 -30.16
CA THR A 124 -8.26 6.39 -29.15
C THR A 124 -8.00 7.79 -29.68
N MET A 125 -7.56 7.92 -30.94
CA MET A 125 -7.35 9.23 -31.55
C MET A 125 -8.65 10.01 -31.67
N GLU A 126 -9.73 9.42 -32.18
CA GLU A 126 -11.06 10.04 -32.26
C GLU A 126 -11.57 10.49 -30.89
N ARG A 127 -11.31 9.69 -29.86
CA ARG A 127 -11.80 9.96 -28.50
C ARG A 127 -11.01 11.05 -27.78
N LEU A 128 -9.69 11.12 -28.00
CA LEU A 128 -8.79 11.86 -27.10
C LEU A 128 -8.03 13.02 -27.75
N SER A 129 -7.92 13.11 -29.08
CA SER A 129 -7.08 14.14 -29.73
C SER A 129 -7.51 15.57 -29.36
N ASN A 130 -8.81 15.86 -29.46
CA ASN A 130 -9.38 17.19 -29.15
C ASN A 130 -9.35 17.54 -27.65
N ARG A 131 -9.04 16.57 -26.79
CA ARG A 131 -8.97 16.73 -25.33
C ARG A 131 -7.59 16.39 -24.79
N ALA A 132 -6.58 16.38 -25.66
CA ALA A 132 -5.23 16.00 -25.29
C ALA A 132 -4.69 16.80 -24.12
N ALA A 133 -5.13 18.05 -23.90
CA ALA A 133 -4.73 18.88 -22.76
C ALA A 133 -5.21 18.35 -21.38
N GLU A 134 -6.34 17.64 -21.33
CA GLU A 134 -6.95 17.11 -20.10
C GLU A 134 -6.48 15.70 -19.75
N VAL A 135 -5.86 14.99 -20.70
CA VAL A 135 -5.49 13.57 -20.53
C VAL A 135 -4.24 13.45 -19.68
N ALA A 136 -4.30 12.71 -18.57
CA ALA A 136 -3.07 12.42 -17.82
C ALA A 136 -2.21 11.40 -18.61
N ILE A 137 -0.95 11.73 -18.84
CA ILE A 137 -0.01 10.91 -19.62
C ILE A 137 1.00 10.29 -18.69
N ARG A 138 1.00 8.97 -18.64
CA ARG A 138 1.97 8.18 -17.90
C ARG A 138 2.91 7.49 -18.86
N VAL A 139 4.20 7.51 -18.54
CA VAL A 139 5.23 6.80 -19.29
C VAL A 139 6.03 5.90 -18.34
N ASP A 140 6.19 4.65 -18.74
CA ASP A 140 7.04 3.69 -18.07
C ASP A 140 8.13 3.21 -19.02
N ALA A 141 9.38 3.42 -18.63
CA ALA A 141 10.54 2.92 -19.34
C ALA A 141 11.15 1.74 -18.60
N LEU A 142 11.24 0.57 -19.24
CA LEU A 142 11.87 -0.62 -18.66
C LEU A 142 13.35 -0.33 -18.34
N ARG A 143 13.71 -0.43 -17.06
CA ARG A 143 15.06 -0.11 -16.56
C ARG A 143 15.88 -1.36 -16.21
N TRP A 144 15.20 -2.38 -15.71
CA TRP A 144 15.85 -3.58 -15.17
C TRP A 144 15.04 -4.79 -15.59
N LEU A 145 15.70 -5.85 -16.01
CA LEU A 145 15.09 -7.09 -16.46
C LEU A 145 15.98 -8.27 -16.07
N ARG A 146 15.37 -9.31 -15.50
CA ARG A 146 16.07 -10.51 -15.06
C ARG A 146 15.22 -11.73 -15.33
N LYS A 147 15.83 -12.74 -15.96
CA LYS A 147 15.24 -14.07 -16.06
C LYS A 147 15.09 -14.68 -14.67
N LEU A 148 13.89 -15.12 -14.36
CA LEU A 148 13.60 -15.85 -13.13
C LEU A 148 14.02 -17.32 -13.32
N PRO A 149 14.55 -17.96 -12.26
CA PRO A 149 14.88 -19.37 -12.30
C PRO A 149 13.62 -20.24 -12.39
N ALA A 150 13.82 -21.53 -12.61
CA ALA A 150 12.76 -22.52 -12.71
C ALA A 150 11.76 -22.47 -11.53
N HIS A 151 10.55 -22.97 -11.79
CA HIS A 151 9.39 -22.89 -10.90
C HIS A 151 9.67 -23.28 -9.43
N ALA A 152 10.46 -24.33 -9.19
CA ALA A 152 10.78 -24.80 -7.83
C ALA A 152 11.46 -23.71 -6.98
N SER A 153 12.24 -22.84 -7.61
CA SER A 153 13.00 -21.76 -6.96
C SER A 153 12.23 -20.44 -6.85
N LEU A 154 11.11 -20.26 -7.58
CA LEU A 154 10.30 -19.04 -7.55
C LEU A 154 9.69 -18.75 -6.17
N ARG A 155 9.48 -19.78 -5.34
CA ARG A 155 8.98 -19.62 -3.97
C ARG A 155 9.89 -18.71 -3.14
N LYS A 156 11.21 -18.81 -3.36
CA LYS A 156 12.26 -18.06 -2.64
C LYS A 156 12.50 -16.65 -3.19
N ILE A 157 11.88 -16.29 -4.32
CA ILE A 157 12.12 -14.99 -4.95
C ILE A 157 11.01 -14.01 -4.58
N PRO A 158 11.31 -12.90 -3.90
CA PRO A 158 10.32 -11.87 -3.65
C PRO A 158 9.91 -11.21 -4.98
N ILE A 159 8.60 -11.02 -5.16
CA ILE A 159 8.00 -10.21 -6.24
C ILE A 159 7.24 -9.12 -5.50
N GLU A 160 7.69 -7.88 -5.65
CA GLU A 160 7.13 -6.71 -4.97
C GLU A 160 6.02 -6.07 -5.81
N ALA A 161 4.80 -6.10 -5.31
CA ALA A 161 3.67 -5.42 -5.95
C ALA A 161 3.94 -3.91 -6.12
N GLY A 162 3.56 -3.35 -7.27
CA GLY A 162 3.79 -1.95 -7.60
C GLY A 162 5.23 -1.62 -8.04
N LEU A 163 6.20 -2.51 -7.84
CA LEU A 163 7.59 -2.32 -8.30
C LEU A 163 7.99 -3.28 -9.41
N ASP A 164 7.67 -4.56 -9.23
CA ASP A 164 8.08 -5.62 -10.13
C ASP A 164 6.97 -5.91 -11.15
N GLY A 165 7.29 -5.76 -12.43
CA GLY A 165 6.52 -6.32 -13.53
C GLY A 165 7.00 -7.72 -13.85
N LEU A 166 6.14 -8.51 -14.52
CA LEU A 166 6.46 -9.85 -14.97
C LEU A 166 6.30 -9.98 -16.48
N ILE A 167 7.16 -10.77 -17.09
CA ILE A 167 7.03 -11.17 -18.50
C ILE A 167 6.96 -12.68 -18.55
N LEU A 168 5.98 -13.20 -19.27
CA LEU A 168 5.92 -14.60 -19.66
C LEU A 168 6.22 -14.68 -21.16
N GLN A 169 7.31 -15.35 -21.50
CA GLN A 169 7.69 -15.62 -22.88
C GLN A 169 7.21 -17.01 -23.32
N LYS A 170 6.56 -17.06 -24.47
CA LYS A 170 6.08 -18.26 -25.16
C LYS A 170 6.58 -18.19 -26.60
N LYS A 171 7.55 -19.02 -26.99
CA LYS A 171 8.16 -18.93 -28.33
C LYS A 171 8.50 -17.45 -28.62
N ASP A 172 7.85 -16.85 -29.60
CA ASP A 172 8.07 -15.48 -30.07
C ASP A 172 7.09 -14.46 -29.47
N GLU A 173 6.17 -14.91 -28.59
CA GLU A 173 5.19 -14.06 -27.91
C GLU A 173 5.67 -13.66 -26.51
N LEU A 174 5.62 -12.36 -26.22
CA LEU A 174 5.83 -11.81 -24.88
C LEU A 174 4.53 -11.27 -24.31
N VAL A 175 4.25 -11.70 -23.08
CA VAL A 175 3.05 -11.33 -22.34
C VAL A 175 3.50 -10.58 -21.12
N HIS A 176 3.16 -9.30 -21.09
CA HIS A 176 3.59 -8.40 -20.04
C HIS A 176 2.51 -8.24 -19.00
N GLN A 177 2.94 -8.30 -17.75
CA GLN A 177 2.23 -7.69 -16.64
C GLN A 177 3.07 -6.54 -16.11
N PRO A 178 2.63 -5.29 -16.30
CA PRO A 178 3.34 -4.15 -15.77
C PRO A 178 3.21 -4.01 -14.24
N PRO A 179 4.16 -3.33 -13.57
CA PRO A 179 4.15 -3.14 -12.12
C PRO A 179 2.83 -2.56 -11.57
N TRP A 180 2.14 -1.74 -12.35
CA TRP A 180 0.89 -1.08 -11.95
C TRP A 180 -0.36 -1.90 -12.08
N ASP A 181 -0.38 -2.88 -12.97
CA ASP A 181 -1.56 -3.71 -13.21
C ASP A 181 -1.97 -4.50 -11.96
N ILE A 182 -1.01 -4.87 -11.10
CA ILE A 182 -1.27 -5.52 -9.80
C ILE A 182 -2.07 -4.58 -8.88
N VAL A 183 -1.79 -3.28 -8.90
CA VAL A 183 -2.42 -2.31 -8.00
C VAL A 183 -3.82 -1.95 -8.51
N THR A 184 -3.98 -1.76 -9.82
CA THR A 184 -5.24 -1.32 -10.43
C THR A 184 -6.28 -2.42 -10.65
N SER A 185 -5.85 -3.68 -10.72
CA SER A 185 -6.76 -4.81 -10.98
C SER A 185 -7.37 -5.43 -9.70
N ASP A 186 -7.35 -4.71 -8.57
CA ASP A 186 -7.85 -5.16 -7.26
C ASP A 186 -7.18 -6.47 -6.77
N TRP A 187 -5.88 -6.63 -7.05
CA TRP A 187 -5.12 -7.76 -6.55
C TRP A 187 -4.67 -7.46 -5.11
N GLU A 188 -5.56 -7.70 -4.15
CA GLU A 188 -5.32 -7.46 -2.72
C GLU A 188 -3.89 -7.80 -2.27
N VAL A 189 -3.13 -6.76 -1.94
CA VAL A 189 -1.87 -6.84 -1.19
C VAL A 189 -2.20 -6.98 0.29
N GLY A 190 -2.89 -8.05 0.70
CA GLY A 190 -3.23 -8.23 2.12
C GLY A 190 -1.99 -8.55 2.99
N GLU A 191 -2.03 -8.29 4.28
CA GLU A 191 -0.94 -8.65 5.20
C GLU A 191 -0.80 -10.19 5.35
N GLY A 192 0.44 -10.71 5.44
CA GLY A 192 0.76 -12.10 5.84
C GLY A 192 1.87 -12.83 5.04
N TYR A 193 2.97 -13.19 5.72
CA TYR A 193 4.17 -13.87 5.16
C TYR A 193 3.89 -15.24 4.49
N GLY A 194 2.85 -15.97 4.93
CA GLY A 194 2.39 -17.23 4.32
C GLY A 194 1.50 -17.09 3.08
N ARG A 195 0.95 -15.89 2.82
CA ARG A 195 0.09 -15.60 1.64
C ARG A 195 0.89 -15.31 0.38
N THR A 196 2.21 -15.13 0.50
CA THR A 196 3.11 -14.75 -0.58
C THR A 196 3.20 -15.81 -1.69
N VAL A 197 3.19 -17.11 -1.37
CA VAL A 197 3.27 -18.18 -2.40
C VAL A 197 1.95 -18.36 -3.15
N LYS A 198 0.80 -18.36 -2.44
CA LYS A 198 -0.52 -18.46 -3.07
C LYS A 198 -0.78 -17.28 -4.01
N ARG A 199 -0.38 -16.06 -3.62
CA ARG A 199 -0.49 -14.85 -4.45
C ARG A 199 0.38 -14.88 -5.68
N LYS A 200 1.68 -15.18 -5.54
CA LYS A 200 2.58 -15.36 -6.70
C LYS A 200 2.01 -16.40 -7.68
N THR A 201 1.48 -17.50 -7.15
CA THR A 201 0.85 -18.54 -7.98
C THR A 201 -0.41 -18.04 -8.70
N ARG A 202 -1.25 -17.23 -8.05
CA ARG A 202 -2.43 -16.60 -8.68
C ARG A 202 -2.00 -15.64 -9.78
N GLN A 203 -1.02 -14.78 -9.51
CA GLN A 203 -0.44 -13.85 -10.48
C GLN A 203 0.08 -14.60 -11.71
N LEU A 204 0.90 -15.63 -11.52
CA LEU A 204 1.43 -16.44 -12.62
C LEU A 204 0.33 -17.19 -13.40
N ARG A 205 -0.74 -17.64 -12.72
CA ARG A 205 -1.92 -18.23 -13.39
C ARG A 205 -2.61 -17.22 -14.29
N LEU A 206 -2.79 -15.97 -13.85
CA LEU A 206 -3.44 -14.91 -14.62
C LEU A 206 -2.58 -14.53 -15.83
N LEU A 207 -1.29 -14.29 -15.61
CA LEU A 207 -0.33 -14.04 -16.68
C LEU A 207 -0.30 -15.18 -17.71
N SER A 208 -0.36 -16.42 -17.24
CA SER A 208 -0.45 -17.61 -18.11
C SER A 208 -1.74 -17.65 -18.91
N LYS A 209 -2.89 -17.35 -18.29
CA LYS A 209 -4.17 -17.28 -18.99
C LYS A 209 -4.18 -16.20 -20.06
N ALA A 210 -3.62 -15.04 -19.73
CA ALA A 210 -3.53 -13.94 -20.67
C ALA A 210 -2.57 -14.20 -21.83
N ALA A 211 -1.59 -15.09 -21.62
CA ALA A 211 -0.77 -15.67 -22.68
C ALA A 211 -1.49 -16.75 -23.53
N GLY A 212 -2.81 -16.86 -23.40
CA GLY A 212 -3.59 -17.91 -24.07
C GLY A 212 -3.22 -19.32 -23.62
N ARG A 213 -2.58 -19.49 -22.45
CA ARG A 213 -2.21 -20.81 -21.91
C ARG A 213 -3.18 -21.23 -20.81
N GLY A 214 -3.22 -22.53 -20.52
CA GLY A 214 -3.89 -23.04 -19.32
C GLY A 214 -3.31 -22.41 -18.03
N PRO A 215 -4.00 -22.50 -16.88
CA PRO A 215 -3.58 -21.85 -15.62
C PRO A 215 -2.17 -22.23 -15.13
N LYS A 216 -1.61 -23.36 -15.58
CA LYS A 216 -0.28 -23.84 -15.22
C LYS A 216 0.76 -23.61 -16.32
N GLY A 217 0.40 -22.96 -17.43
CA GLY A 217 1.25 -22.78 -18.60
C GLY A 217 2.54 -21.99 -18.35
N TRP A 218 2.56 -21.17 -17.30
CA TRP A 218 3.74 -20.47 -16.80
C TRP A 218 4.85 -21.39 -16.27
N ARG A 219 4.54 -22.65 -15.90
CA ARG A 219 5.55 -23.60 -15.39
C ARG A 219 6.56 -24.02 -16.45
N ASN A 220 6.16 -23.99 -17.71
CA ASN A 220 6.95 -24.38 -18.87
C ASN A 220 7.18 -23.16 -19.78
N ALA A 221 7.30 -21.96 -19.18
CA ALA A 221 7.56 -20.72 -19.88
C ALA A 221 8.80 -20.05 -19.29
N ASN A 222 9.50 -19.28 -20.11
CA ASN A 222 10.52 -18.38 -19.58
C ASN A 222 9.79 -17.23 -18.86
N LEU A 223 10.11 -17.04 -17.60
CA LEU A 223 9.59 -15.95 -16.78
C LEU A 223 10.69 -14.93 -16.55
N TYR A 224 10.32 -13.66 -16.66
CA TYR A 224 11.21 -12.56 -16.34
C TYR A 224 10.54 -11.62 -15.34
N ARG A 225 11.36 -10.99 -14.52
CA ARG A 225 10.98 -9.89 -13.63
C ARG A 225 11.62 -8.62 -14.15
N TYR A 226 10.88 -7.53 -14.14
CA TYR A 226 11.40 -6.23 -14.58
C TYR A 226 10.95 -5.09 -13.69
N ARG A 227 11.62 -3.95 -13.78
CA ARG A 227 11.24 -2.69 -13.12
C ARG A 227 11.26 -1.54 -14.12
N THR A 228 10.46 -0.52 -13.87
CA THR A 228 10.35 0.65 -14.73
C THR A 228 10.87 1.92 -14.05
N VAL A 229 11.30 2.90 -14.84
CA VAL A 229 11.27 4.31 -14.46
C VAL A 229 9.93 4.84 -14.93
N ALA A 230 9.08 5.21 -13.98
CA ALA A 230 7.70 5.61 -14.22
C ALA A 230 7.50 7.08 -13.84
N PHE A 231 6.72 7.80 -14.63
CA PHE A 231 6.31 9.18 -14.34
C PHE A 231 4.96 9.49 -14.99
N ILE A 232 4.28 10.51 -14.47
CA ILE A 232 2.98 10.97 -14.95
C ILE A 232 2.94 12.49 -15.06
N GLN A 233 2.34 13.00 -16.12
CA GLN A 233 1.96 14.40 -16.28
C GLN A 233 0.43 14.47 -16.28
N ASP A 234 -0.16 15.14 -15.29
CA ASP A 234 -1.61 15.14 -15.07
C ASP A 234 -2.36 15.91 -16.16
N ALA A 235 -1.86 17.07 -16.56
CA ALA A 235 -2.46 17.96 -17.53
C ALA A 235 -1.38 18.72 -18.31
N ASP A 236 -1.78 19.39 -19.38
CA ASP A 236 -0.90 20.26 -20.15
C ASP A 236 -0.28 21.38 -19.30
N GLY A 237 0.96 21.74 -19.62
CA GLY A 237 1.71 22.78 -18.89
C GLY A 237 2.18 22.41 -17.48
N GLN A 238 1.77 21.26 -16.92
CA GLN A 238 2.25 20.78 -15.63
C GLN A 238 3.57 19.98 -15.76
N PRO A 239 4.46 20.03 -14.76
CA PRO A 239 5.65 19.19 -14.76
C PRO A 239 5.29 17.70 -14.62
N ALA A 240 6.03 16.82 -15.28
CA ALA A 240 5.88 15.39 -15.08
C ALA A 240 6.51 14.96 -13.75
N ARG A 241 5.73 14.23 -12.93
CA ARG A 241 6.15 13.79 -11.60
C ARG A 241 6.52 12.31 -11.62
N ARG A 242 7.61 11.98 -10.93
CA ARG A 242 8.08 10.61 -10.79
C ARG A 242 7.06 9.77 -10.02
N LEU A 243 6.87 8.53 -10.45
CA LEU A 243 6.10 7.52 -9.74
C LEU A 243 7.04 6.55 -8.99
N TYR A 244 6.66 6.20 -7.76
CA TYR A 244 7.23 5.10 -6.99
C TYR A 244 6.09 4.25 -6.45
N ARG A 245 6.07 2.94 -6.77
CA ARG A 245 4.95 2.05 -6.44
C ARG A 245 3.59 2.56 -6.96
N ASN A 246 3.61 3.27 -8.09
CA ASN A 246 2.45 3.96 -8.69
C ASN A 246 1.87 5.09 -7.87
N LEU A 247 2.58 5.56 -6.85
CA LEU A 247 2.28 6.78 -6.14
C LEU A 247 3.17 7.89 -6.68
N VAL A 248 2.59 9.06 -6.85
CA VAL A 248 3.36 10.27 -7.12
C VAL A 248 4.32 10.49 -5.97
N VAL A 249 5.61 10.55 -6.28
CA VAL A 249 6.61 10.92 -5.28
C VAL A 249 6.57 12.43 -5.17
N ASN A 250 5.97 12.94 -4.11
CA ASN A 250 6.19 14.33 -3.75
C ASN A 250 7.56 14.42 -3.05
N ASN A 251 8.52 15.07 -3.70
CA ASN A 251 9.85 15.33 -3.11
C ASN A 251 9.88 16.66 -2.36
N GLU A 252 8.78 17.41 -2.35
CA GLU A 252 8.68 18.65 -1.61
C GLU A 252 8.61 18.35 -0.12
N THR A 253 9.44 19.05 0.66
CA THR A 253 9.33 19.04 2.11
C THR A 253 7.98 19.67 2.47
N PRO A 254 7.10 18.94 3.19
CA PRO A 254 5.81 19.49 3.54
C PRO A 254 6.00 20.72 4.42
N THR A 255 5.29 21.79 4.09
CA THR A 255 5.27 23.01 4.88
C THR A 255 4.58 22.75 6.23
N ARG A 256 4.87 23.59 7.23
CA ARG A 256 4.18 23.53 8.53
C ARG A 256 2.66 23.62 8.38
N ARG A 257 2.17 24.42 7.42
CA ARG A 257 0.74 24.56 7.13
C ARG A 257 0.14 23.27 6.57
N GLU A 258 0.83 22.59 5.66
CA GLU A 258 0.37 21.31 5.11
C GLU A 258 0.37 20.20 6.16
N LEU A 259 1.41 20.14 7.01
CA LEU A 259 1.43 19.21 8.15
C LEU A 259 0.28 19.47 9.13
N ALA A 260 -0.02 20.74 9.41
CA ALA A 260 -1.14 21.10 10.26
C ALA A 260 -2.48 20.67 9.64
N ALA A 261 -2.71 20.98 8.36
CA ALA A 261 -3.93 20.57 7.66
C ALA A 261 -4.07 19.04 7.55
N ALA A 262 -2.97 18.32 7.36
CA ALA A 262 -2.96 16.86 7.36
C ALA A 262 -3.31 16.27 8.73
N LEU A 263 -2.84 16.89 9.81
CA LEU A 263 -3.19 16.49 11.17
C LEU A 263 -4.68 16.68 11.44
N ASP A 264 -5.23 17.82 11.05
CA ASP A 264 -6.65 18.14 11.24
C ASP A 264 -7.52 17.18 10.42
N ALA A 265 -7.18 16.94 9.15
CA ALA A 265 -7.88 15.97 8.29
C ALA A 265 -7.81 14.53 8.84
N ALA A 266 -6.67 14.14 9.43
CA ALA A 266 -6.52 12.83 10.06
C ALA A 266 -7.37 12.71 11.32
N ALA A 267 -7.39 13.74 12.17
CA ALA A 267 -8.22 13.78 13.38
C ALA A 267 -9.71 13.69 13.03
N ASP A 268 -10.18 14.51 12.08
CA ASP A 268 -11.55 14.50 11.59
C ASP A 268 -11.94 13.14 10.99
N PHE A 269 -11.02 12.47 10.30
CA PHE A 269 -11.26 11.12 9.82
C PHE A 269 -11.45 10.14 10.98
N VAL A 270 -10.56 10.15 11.97
CA VAL A 270 -10.65 9.23 13.11
C VAL A 270 -11.91 9.49 13.92
N VAL A 271 -12.24 10.76 14.22
CA VAL A 271 -13.48 11.15 14.92
C VAL A 271 -14.71 10.58 14.23
N ARG A 272 -14.84 10.74 12.91
CA ARG A 272 -15.96 10.17 12.12
C ARG A 272 -15.98 8.65 12.06
N LYS A 273 -14.88 7.99 12.42
CA LYS A 273 -14.77 6.53 12.47
C LYS A 273 -14.84 5.97 13.88
N THR A 274 -14.92 6.82 14.90
CA THR A 274 -15.23 6.45 16.28
C THR A 274 -16.75 6.33 16.44
N SER A 275 -17.24 5.14 16.78
CA SER A 275 -18.65 4.92 17.06
C SER A 275 -19.07 5.56 18.39
N ASP A 276 -20.38 5.51 18.67
CA ASP A 276 -20.93 5.98 19.94
C ASP A 276 -20.45 5.13 21.13
N GLU A 277 -20.13 3.85 20.89
CA GLU A 277 -19.49 2.96 21.87
C GLU A 277 -17.96 3.08 21.90
N GLY A 278 -17.37 4.08 21.23
CA GLY A 278 -15.93 4.34 21.25
C GLY A 278 -15.09 3.43 20.36
N LYS A 279 -15.68 2.51 19.59
CA LYS A 279 -14.93 1.61 18.69
C LYS A 279 -14.53 2.31 17.41
N PHE A 280 -13.39 1.92 16.83
CA PHE A 280 -13.00 2.39 15.50
C PHE A 280 -13.51 1.46 14.40
N THR A 281 -14.16 2.04 13.39
CA THR A 281 -14.54 1.33 12.16
C THR A 281 -13.32 1.08 11.29
N TYR A 282 -12.84 -0.18 11.23
CA TYR A 282 -11.70 -0.55 10.38
C TYR A 282 -12.06 -0.75 8.91
N LEU A 283 -13.23 -1.34 8.65
CA LEU A 283 -13.66 -1.72 7.31
C LEU A 283 -15.12 -1.34 7.11
N TYR A 284 -15.38 -0.63 6.02
CA TYR A 284 -16.72 -0.33 5.55
C TYR A 284 -16.94 -1.04 4.21
N HIS A 285 -18.05 -1.77 4.10
CA HIS A 285 -18.45 -2.49 2.90
C HIS A 285 -19.59 -1.73 2.22
N PRO A 286 -19.31 -0.88 1.21
CA PRO A 286 -20.31 0.02 0.62
C PRO A 286 -21.49 -0.72 0.00
N MET A 287 -21.25 -1.88 -0.62
CA MET A 287 -22.30 -2.69 -1.25
C MET A 287 -23.31 -3.29 -0.27
N ARG A 288 -22.97 -3.34 1.03
CA ARG A 288 -23.83 -3.88 2.09
C ARG A 288 -24.25 -2.80 3.09
N ASP A 289 -23.76 -1.58 2.89
CA ASP A 289 -23.82 -0.50 3.87
C ASP A 289 -23.52 -0.97 5.30
N ALA A 290 -22.45 -1.75 5.45
CA ALA A 290 -22.15 -2.44 6.69
C ALA A 290 -20.69 -2.22 7.09
N THR A 291 -20.47 -1.93 8.37
CA THR A 291 -19.15 -2.00 8.99
C THR A 291 -18.93 -3.42 9.50
N ASN A 292 -17.76 -3.97 9.19
CA ASN A 292 -17.35 -5.23 9.81
C ASN A 292 -16.34 -4.89 10.90
N PHE A 293 -16.69 -5.23 12.13
CA PHE A 293 -15.68 -5.43 13.14
C PHE A 293 -15.06 -6.80 12.87
N PRO A 294 -13.79 -6.87 12.44
CA PRO A 294 -13.15 -8.17 12.27
C PRO A 294 -13.23 -8.93 13.59
N LEU A 295 -13.38 -10.26 13.53
CA LEU A 295 -13.32 -11.14 14.72
C LEU A 295 -12.11 -10.81 15.60
N ASN A 296 -11.04 -10.27 15.01
CA ASN A 296 -9.85 -9.76 15.69
C ASN A 296 -9.83 -8.22 15.69
N TYR A 297 -10.64 -7.58 16.53
CA TYR A 297 -10.50 -6.14 16.79
C TYR A 297 -9.09 -5.84 17.35
N GLY A 298 -8.37 -4.94 16.68
CA GLY A 298 -6.96 -4.67 16.99
C GLY A 298 -6.78 -3.76 18.19
N VAL A 299 -6.78 -4.32 19.41
CA VAL A 299 -6.67 -3.52 20.65
C VAL A 299 -5.42 -2.65 20.71
N VAL A 300 -4.27 -3.13 20.21
CA VAL A 300 -3.05 -2.32 20.07
C VAL A 300 -3.31 -1.06 19.24
N ARG A 301 -3.97 -1.22 18.08
CA ARG A 301 -4.29 -0.11 17.18
C ARG A 301 -5.29 0.85 17.82
N HIS A 302 -6.22 0.33 18.61
CA HIS A 302 -7.15 1.13 19.37
C HIS A 302 -6.41 1.99 20.42
N ALA A 303 -5.56 1.38 21.27
CA ALA A 303 -4.78 2.13 22.26
C ALA A 303 -3.90 3.22 21.63
N GLY A 304 -3.23 2.90 20.52
CA GLY A 304 -2.44 3.88 19.77
C GLY A 304 -3.28 5.03 19.18
N ALA A 305 -4.49 4.75 18.71
CA ALA A 305 -5.40 5.78 18.20
C ALA A 305 -5.98 6.66 19.33
N VAL A 306 -6.28 6.09 20.50
CA VAL A 306 -6.69 6.87 21.69
C VAL A 306 -5.58 7.83 22.11
N TYR A 307 -4.33 7.35 22.17
CA TYR A 307 -3.17 8.21 22.39
C TYR A 307 -3.12 9.37 21.37
N GLY A 308 -3.21 9.06 20.07
CA GLY A 308 -3.20 10.06 19.02
C GLY A 308 -4.32 11.11 19.15
N LEU A 309 -5.54 10.67 19.49
CA LEU A 309 -6.68 11.57 19.69
C LEU A 309 -6.46 12.53 20.87
N PHE A 310 -6.00 12.05 22.02
CA PHE A 310 -5.70 12.94 23.15
C PHE A 310 -4.54 13.89 22.84
N ALA A 311 -3.49 13.43 22.15
CA ALA A 311 -2.39 14.29 21.73
C ALA A 311 -2.87 15.43 20.83
N VAL A 312 -3.74 15.14 19.86
CA VAL A 312 -4.34 16.17 18.99
C VAL A 312 -5.30 17.06 19.78
N ALA A 313 -6.16 16.50 20.63
CA ALA A 313 -7.11 17.27 21.43
C ALA A 313 -6.39 18.28 22.34
N LYS A 314 -5.26 17.89 22.93
CA LYS A 314 -4.41 18.76 23.76
C LYS A 314 -3.79 19.90 22.97
N GLU A 315 -3.24 19.62 21.79
CA GLU A 315 -2.57 20.62 20.95
C GLU A 315 -3.56 21.57 20.26
N ARG A 316 -4.68 21.04 19.75
CA ARG A 316 -5.65 21.78 18.94
C ARG A 316 -6.82 22.34 19.73
N LYS A 317 -7.04 21.86 20.96
CA LYS A 317 -8.19 22.23 21.82
C LYS A 317 -9.53 22.05 21.11
N THR A 318 -9.65 21.02 20.27
CA THR A 318 -10.86 20.75 19.47
C THR A 318 -11.82 19.86 20.28
N PRO A 319 -13.00 20.36 20.69
CA PRO A 319 -13.90 19.60 21.57
C PRO A 319 -14.36 18.26 20.98
N SER A 320 -14.68 18.21 19.68
CA SER A 320 -15.11 16.98 19.00
C SER A 320 -14.04 15.87 19.02
N VAL A 321 -12.76 16.24 18.92
CA VAL A 321 -11.63 15.30 19.02
C VAL A 321 -11.50 14.80 20.45
N HIS A 322 -11.62 15.68 21.44
CA HIS A 322 -11.63 15.32 22.85
C HIS A 322 -12.76 14.35 23.18
N ASP A 323 -13.99 14.64 22.77
CA ASP A 323 -15.15 13.78 23.04
C ASP A 323 -15.00 12.40 22.40
N ALA A 324 -14.43 12.34 21.19
CA ALA A 324 -14.11 11.06 20.55
C ALA A 324 -13.00 10.30 21.31
N ALA A 325 -11.99 11.01 21.83
CA ALA A 325 -10.94 10.44 22.65
C ALA A 325 -11.51 9.82 23.94
N GLU A 326 -12.42 10.53 24.62
CA GLU A 326 -13.10 10.05 25.84
C GLU A 326 -13.96 8.81 25.58
N ARG A 327 -14.78 8.80 24.52
CA ARG A 327 -15.55 7.59 24.17
C ARG A 327 -14.64 6.41 23.86
N ALA A 328 -13.58 6.64 23.10
CA ALA A 328 -12.62 5.58 22.77
C ALA A 328 -11.85 5.11 24.02
N LEU A 329 -11.49 6.00 24.94
CA LEU A 329 -10.89 5.64 26.22
C LEU A 329 -11.84 4.78 27.07
N ALA A 330 -13.13 5.12 27.13
CA ALA A 330 -14.13 4.31 27.83
C ALA A 330 -14.17 2.88 27.29
N PHE A 331 -14.17 2.70 25.96
CA PHE A 331 -14.06 1.38 25.36
C PHE A 331 -12.76 0.66 25.72
N MET A 332 -11.63 1.38 25.79
CA MET A 332 -10.34 0.82 26.21
C MET A 332 -10.34 0.38 27.68
N LYS A 333 -11.02 1.10 28.57
CA LYS A 333 -11.18 0.71 29.98
C LYS A 333 -11.89 -0.63 30.12
N ASP A 334 -12.91 -0.91 29.30
CA ASP A 334 -13.61 -2.21 29.31
C ASP A 334 -12.70 -3.40 28.90
N MET A 335 -11.62 -3.12 28.16
CA MET A 335 -10.59 -4.08 27.77
C MET A 335 -9.43 -4.17 28.77
N THR A 336 -9.46 -3.36 29.83
CA THR A 336 -8.44 -3.32 30.87
C THR A 336 -8.83 -4.25 32.00
N ARG A 337 -8.03 -5.29 32.23
CA ARG A 337 -8.34 -6.35 33.20
C ARG A 337 -7.09 -6.73 33.99
N PRO A 338 -7.25 -7.24 35.22
CA PRO A 338 -6.14 -7.89 35.92
C PRO A 338 -5.63 -9.10 35.13
N PRO A 339 -4.31 -9.27 34.96
CA PRO A 339 -3.73 -10.52 34.49
C PRO A 339 -4.09 -11.70 35.41
N ALA A 340 -4.19 -12.91 34.84
CA ALA A 340 -4.76 -14.08 35.52
C ALA A 340 -4.17 -14.39 36.91
N PHE A 341 -2.86 -14.20 37.09
CA PHE A 341 -2.14 -14.51 38.33
C PHE A 341 -1.61 -13.28 39.07
N HIS A 342 -1.91 -12.06 38.61
CA HIS A 342 -1.45 -10.81 39.24
C HIS A 342 -2.61 -9.82 39.32
N ARG A 343 -3.45 -9.97 40.36
CA ARG A 343 -4.69 -9.17 40.53
C ARG A 343 -4.43 -7.70 40.84
N ASP A 344 -3.24 -7.39 41.36
CA ASP A 344 -2.84 -6.03 41.69
C ASP A 344 -2.42 -5.21 40.46
N GLU A 345 -2.08 -5.87 39.37
CA GLU A 345 -1.73 -5.26 38.08
C GLU A 345 -2.97 -5.01 37.23
N ARG A 346 -2.81 -4.21 36.17
CA ARG A 346 -3.78 -4.08 35.07
C ARG A 346 -3.05 -4.23 33.76
N ALA A 347 -3.69 -4.90 32.81
CA ALA A 347 -3.19 -5.01 31.46
C ALA A 347 -4.33 -4.88 30.46
N ILE A 348 -4.01 -4.37 29.28
CA ILE A 348 -4.98 -4.17 28.21
C ILE A 348 -4.85 -5.31 27.21
N GLY A 349 -5.98 -5.94 26.90
CA GLY A 349 -6.00 -7.10 26.01
C GLY A 349 -7.40 -7.45 25.54
N ASN A 350 -7.47 -8.35 24.56
CA ASN A 350 -8.72 -8.98 24.16
C ASN A 350 -8.50 -10.49 24.03
N TYR A 351 -9.55 -11.27 24.23
CA TYR A 351 -9.53 -12.73 24.15
C TYR A 351 -8.47 -13.39 25.04
N GLY A 352 -8.24 -12.83 26.23
CA GLY A 352 -7.24 -13.33 27.19
C GLY A 352 -5.78 -13.05 26.82
N LEU A 353 -5.53 -12.28 25.75
CA LEU A 353 -4.20 -11.88 25.33
C LEU A 353 -3.91 -10.44 25.77
N SER A 354 -3.24 -10.30 26.91
CA SER A 354 -2.66 -9.03 27.36
C SER A 354 -1.29 -8.84 26.69
N LEU A 355 -1.17 -7.81 25.85
CA LEU A 355 0.05 -7.51 25.10
C LEU A 355 0.79 -6.33 25.74
N LEU A 356 2.12 -6.38 25.70
CA LEU A 356 2.99 -5.34 26.25
C LEU A 356 2.69 -3.99 25.60
N GLY A 357 2.77 -3.90 24.26
CA GLY A 357 2.58 -2.65 23.53
C GLY A 357 1.20 -2.04 23.70
N THR A 358 0.14 -2.85 23.78
CA THR A 358 -1.23 -2.33 24.07
C THR A 358 -1.28 -1.63 25.41
N SER A 359 -0.72 -2.25 26.46
CA SER A 359 -0.76 -1.71 27.82
C SER A 359 0.11 -0.46 27.93
N ALA A 360 1.26 -0.44 27.25
CA ALA A 360 2.12 0.72 27.14
C ALA A 360 1.43 1.91 26.45
N LEU A 361 0.82 1.70 25.28
CA LEU A 361 0.08 2.74 24.57
C LEU A 361 -1.13 3.22 25.36
N GLY A 362 -1.82 2.33 26.09
CA GLY A 362 -2.93 2.72 26.96
C GLY A 362 -2.49 3.58 28.14
N LEU A 363 -1.35 3.27 28.76
CA LEU A 363 -0.75 4.13 29.77
C LEU A 363 -0.39 5.50 29.17
N VAL A 364 0.29 5.54 28.02
CA VAL A 364 0.60 6.81 27.35
C VAL A 364 -0.64 7.62 27.03
N ALA A 365 -1.73 6.98 26.60
CA ALA A 365 -3.00 7.63 26.32
C ALA A 365 -3.61 8.27 27.58
N LEU A 366 -3.62 7.55 28.71
CA LEU A 366 -4.04 8.11 30.00
C LEU A 366 -3.16 9.31 30.39
N LEU A 367 -1.84 9.22 30.14
CA LEU A 367 -0.88 10.28 30.45
C LEU A 367 -0.99 11.52 29.55
N GLU A 368 -1.76 11.48 28.46
CA GLU A 368 -2.08 12.68 27.70
C GLU A 368 -3.21 13.50 28.31
N LYS A 369 -4.13 12.87 29.06
CA LYS A 369 -5.11 13.61 29.85
C LYS A 369 -4.39 14.36 30.97
N PRO A 370 -4.69 15.65 31.24
CA PRO A 370 -4.15 16.33 32.42
C PRO A 370 -4.46 15.55 33.70
N ALA A 371 -3.50 15.46 34.63
CA ALA A 371 -3.64 14.64 35.82
C ALA A 371 -4.83 15.07 36.69
N GLU A 372 -5.11 16.38 36.72
CA GLU A 372 -6.22 17.01 37.43
C GLU A 372 -7.60 16.69 36.85
N THR A 373 -7.69 16.23 35.60
CA THR A 373 -8.97 15.83 34.98
C THR A 373 -9.20 14.34 34.97
N ARG A 374 -8.21 13.54 35.42
CA ARG A 374 -8.36 12.08 35.54
C ARG A 374 -9.19 11.75 36.78
N THR A 375 -10.12 10.82 36.59
CA THR A 375 -10.86 10.19 37.68
C THR A 375 -9.91 9.37 38.57
N PRO A 376 -10.27 9.11 39.85
CA PRO A 376 -9.49 8.24 40.72
C PRO A 376 -9.24 6.84 40.12
N GLU A 377 -10.22 6.31 39.39
CA GLU A 377 -10.10 5.02 38.70
C GLU A 377 -9.07 5.06 37.56
N GLU A 378 -9.04 6.14 36.76
CA GLU A 378 -8.05 6.32 35.70
C GLU A 378 -6.64 6.46 36.28
N THR A 379 -6.48 7.18 37.39
CA THR A 379 -5.20 7.33 38.08
C THR A 379 -4.70 5.98 38.64
N ASP A 380 -5.57 5.20 39.30
CA ASP A 380 -5.22 3.85 39.76
C ASP A 380 -4.91 2.92 38.58
N THR A 381 -5.67 3.01 37.49
CA THR A 381 -5.43 2.23 36.26
C THR A 381 -4.06 2.56 35.66
N ALA A 382 -3.67 3.84 35.60
CA ALA A 382 -2.36 4.26 35.10
C ALA A 382 -1.23 3.64 35.93
N ARG A 383 -1.33 3.71 37.26
CA ARG A 383 -0.37 3.08 38.18
C ARG A 383 -0.25 1.58 37.95
N ARG A 384 -1.38 0.87 37.91
CA ARG A 384 -1.41 -0.59 37.75
C ARG A 384 -0.95 -1.05 36.36
N LEU A 385 -1.11 -0.23 35.34
CA LEU A 385 -0.51 -0.45 34.02
C LEU A 385 1.01 -0.25 34.08
N ALA A 386 1.51 0.77 34.78
CA ALA A 386 2.95 0.97 34.95
C ALA A 386 3.60 -0.20 35.71
N ASP A 387 2.97 -0.65 36.81
CA ASP A 387 3.40 -1.84 37.56
C ASP A 387 3.45 -3.09 36.66
N PHE A 388 2.43 -3.29 35.81
CA PHE A 388 2.42 -4.37 34.83
C PHE A 388 3.61 -4.28 33.86
N LEU A 389 3.92 -3.09 33.33
CA LEU A 389 5.03 -2.91 32.39
C LEU A 389 6.39 -3.20 33.03
N VAL A 390 6.65 -2.72 34.26
CA VAL A 390 7.87 -3.05 35.00
C VAL A 390 7.99 -4.57 35.19
N ASN A 391 6.90 -5.22 35.60
CA ASN A 391 6.90 -6.66 35.82
C ASN A 391 6.94 -7.51 34.54
N MET A 392 6.81 -6.88 33.37
CA MET A 392 7.02 -7.52 32.08
C MET A 392 8.47 -7.41 31.59
N GLN A 393 9.32 -6.65 32.28
CA GLN A 393 10.75 -6.59 32.05
C GLN A 393 11.45 -7.78 32.72
N VAL A 394 12.43 -8.37 32.03
CA VAL A 394 13.32 -9.38 32.60
C VAL A 394 14.61 -8.74 33.13
N PRO A 395 15.40 -9.42 34.00
CA PRO A 395 16.57 -8.81 34.64
C PRO A 395 17.63 -8.24 33.69
N ASP A 396 17.72 -8.75 32.45
CA ASP A 396 18.65 -8.25 31.44
C ASP A 396 18.13 -7.02 30.66
N GLY A 397 16.99 -6.46 31.07
CA GLY A 397 16.37 -5.27 30.48
C GLY A 397 15.46 -5.54 29.28
N ARG A 398 15.41 -6.77 28.75
CA ARG A 398 14.43 -7.15 27.71
C ARG A 398 13.02 -7.22 28.28
N PHE A 399 12.03 -7.33 27.39
CA PHE A 399 10.64 -7.47 27.79
C PHE A 399 9.99 -8.73 27.21
N TYR A 400 9.04 -9.28 27.95
CA TYR A 400 8.03 -10.18 27.39
C TYR A 400 7.11 -9.39 26.45
N GLY A 401 6.79 -9.89 25.27
CA GLY A 401 5.85 -9.26 24.34
C GLY A 401 4.37 -9.44 24.72
N ALA A 402 4.06 -10.49 25.48
CA ALA A 402 2.70 -10.81 25.92
C ALA A 402 2.71 -11.48 27.30
N TYR A 403 1.64 -11.33 28.07
CA TYR A 403 1.60 -11.84 29.45
C TYR A 403 1.79 -13.36 29.57
N TRP A 404 1.26 -14.15 28.62
CA TRP A 404 1.49 -15.60 28.61
C TRP A 404 2.98 -15.97 28.46
N GLN A 405 3.77 -15.11 27.82
CA GLN A 405 5.22 -15.32 27.70
C GLN A 405 5.92 -15.16 29.04
N ARG A 406 5.48 -14.18 29.85
CA ARG A 406 5.93 -14.02 31.25
C ARG A 406 5.63 -15.27 32.06
N LEU A 407 4.41 -15.82 31.94
CA LEU A 407 4.03 -17.05 32.66
C LEU A 407 4.89 -18.26 32.30
N LEU A 408 5.38 -18.33 31.06
CA LEU A 408 6.25 -19.41 30.61
C LEU A 408 7.75 -19.09 30.76
N GLY A 409 8.13 -17.90 31.23
CA GLY A 409 9.52 -17.44 31.26
C GLY A 409 10.15 -17.35 29.87
N ARG A 410 9.37 -17.11 28.81
CA ARG A 410 9.83 -17.13 27.41
C ARG A 410 9.97 -15.74 26.81
N VAL A 411 11.16 -15.16 26.90
CA VAL A 411 11.46 -13.89 26.23
C VAL A 411 11.51 -14.10 24.70
N PRO A 412 10.79 -13.30 23.90
CA PRO A 412 10.81 -13.42 22.44
C PRO A 412 12.18 -13.10 21.84
N ASP A 413 12.60 -13.90 20.85
CA ASP A 413 13.81 -13.68 20.04
C ASP A 413 13.48 -13.95 18.55
N PRO A 414 13.53 -12.93 17.66
CA PRO A 414 13.85 -11.54 17.96
C PRO A 414 12.74 -10.86 18.78
N PRO A 415 13.06 -9.78 19.52
CA PRO A 415 12.06 -9.02 20.27
C PRO A 415 11.04 -8.35 19.31
N PRO A 416 9.81 -8.09 19.78
CA PRO A 416 8.86 -7.27 19.04
C PRO A 416 9.47 -5.90 18.72
N LEU A 417 9.34 -5.46 17.46
CA LEU A 417 10.04 -4.27 16.96
C LEU A 417 9.72 -2.98 17.74
N TYR A 418 8.47 -2.82 18.19
CA TYR A 418 7.99 -1.56 18.79
C TYR A 418 7.66 -1.65 20.28
N PHE A 419 7.23 -2.80 20.78
CA PHE A 419 6.67 -2.88 22.14
C PHE A 419 7.66 -2.49 23.26
N PRO A 420 8.96 -2.86 23.20
CA PRO A 420 9.91 -2.37 24.20
C PRO A 420 10.03 -0.85 24.21
N GLY A 421 10.10 -0.21 23.02
CA GLY A 421 10.18 1.24 22.90
C GLY A 421 8.94 1.96 23.40
N GLU A 422 7.75 1.44 23.11
CA GLU A 422 6.48 1.94 23.65
C GLU A 422 6.45 1.85 25.18
N SER A 423 6.97 0.75 25.74
CA SER A 423 7.01 0.52 27.19
C SER A 423 7.97 1.49 27.89
N PHE A 424 9.16 1.69 27.34
CA PHE A 424 10.10 2.69 27.85
C PHE A 424 9.50 4.11 27.80
N LEU A 425 8.86 4.50 26.70
CA LEU A 425 8.18 5.78 26.61
C LEU A 425 7.12 5.94 27.70
N ALA A 426 6.30 4.92 27.92
CA ALA A 426 5.24 4.95 28.92
C ALA A 426 5.80 5.08 30.35
N LEU A 427 6.80 4.25 30.69
CA LEU A 427 7.44 4.23 32.00
C LEU A 427 8.19 5.53 32.31
N VAL A 428 8.99 6.04 31.38
CA VAL A 428 9.71 7.33 31.55
C VAL A 428 8.74 8.49 31.75
N ARG A 429 7.63 8.52 31.00
CA ARG A 429 6.60 9.55 31.17
C ARG A 429 5.90 9.43 32.52
N TYR A 430 5.61 8.21 32.96
CA TYR A 430 4.98 7.97 34.26
C TYR A 430 5.91 8.33 35.42
N ALA A 431 7.20 7.95 35.34
CA ALA A 431 8.23 8.35 36.28
C ALA A 431 8.35 9.88 36.38
N LYS A 432 8.31 10.57 35.24
CA LYS A 432 8.36 12.04 35.19
C LYS A 432 7.15 12.68 35.87
N GLU A 433 5.95 12.11 35.70
CA GLU A 433 4.73 12.64 36.31
C GLU A 433 4.66 12.39 37.82
N THR A 434 5.10 11.21 38.28
CA THR A 434 5.00 10.77 39.68
C THR A 434 6.22 11.10 40.54
N GLY A 435 7.40 11.27 39.92
CA GLY A 435 8.68 11.38 40.62
C GLY A 435 9.21 10.03 41.13
N GLU A 436 8.58 8.90 40.81
CA GLU A 436 8.97 7.59 41.33
C GLU A 436 10.07 6.93 40.47
N ALA A 437 11.28 6.85 41.02
CA ALA A 437 12.45 6.32 40.32
C ALA A 437 12.36 4.83 39.96
N ARG A 438 11.45 4.05 40.57
CA ARG A 438 11.27 2.62 40.28
C ARG A 438 10.75 2.30 38.87
N TYR A 439 10.29 3.32 38.14
CA TYR A 439 9.84 3.21 36.75
C TYR A 439 10.92 3.64 35.73
N LEU A 440 12.14 3.93 36.18
CA LEU A 440 13.32 4.19 35.34
C LEU A 440 14.25 2.97 35.36
#